data_AF-T1ATJ1-F1
#
_entry.id   AF-T1ATJ1-F1
#
_cell.length_a   1.000
_cell.length_b   1.000
_cell.length_c   1.000
_cell.angle_alpha   90.00
_cell.angle_beta   90.00
_cell.angle_gamma   90.00
#
_symmetry.space_group_name_H-M   'P 1'
#
loop_
_entity.id
_entity.type
_entity.pdbx_description
1 polymer ?
#
loop_
_entity_poly.entity_id
_entity_poly.type
_entity_poly.pdbx_seq_one_letter_code
_entity_poly.pdbx_strand_id
1 'polypeptide(L)'
;MIMRIRRLLLCFASLALFAPLALAASPAAAPLPDNSVYRVPALTLRDQQGDVFSFASLRGEPRLVSMFYGSCKMVCPLLIENIRRIEQAVAARGAAPLP
;
A
#
# COMPACT_ATOMS: atom_id res chain seq x y z
N MET A 1 -48.83 26.89 -14.59
CA MET A 1 -47.80 25.89 -14.99
C MET A 1 -46.36 26.37 -14.79
N ILE A 2 -46.06 27.65 -15.09
CA ILE A 2 -44.72 28.27 -14.98
C ILE A 2 -44.09 28.24 -13.56
N MET A 3 -44.89 28.32 -12.48
CA MET A 3 -44.39 28.29 -11.10
C MET A 3 -43.88 26.93 -10.61
N ARG A 4 -44.31 25.81 -11.22
CA ARG A 4 -43.83 24.46 -10.87
C ARG A 4 -42.43 24.21 -11.45
N ILE A 5 -42.16 24.71 -12.65
CA ILE A 5 -40.85 24.63 -13.32
C ILE A 5 -39.79 25.46 -12.59
N ARG A 6 -40.16 26.66 -12.10
CA ARG A 6 -39.24 27.51 -11.33
C ARG A 6 -38.87 26.91 -9.96
N ARG A 7 -39.82 26.21 -9.32
CA ARG A 7 -39.55 25.46 -8.07
C ARG A 7 -38.65 24.24 -8.29
N LEU A 8 -38.84 23.50 -9.39
CA LEU A 8 -37.98 22.36 -9.74
C LEU A 8 -36.54 22.80 -10.07
N LEU A 9 -36.36 23.91 -10.80
CA LEU A 9 -35.04 24.49 -11.09
C LEU A 9 -34.32 24.99 -9.83
N LEU A 10 -35.06 25.58 -8.87
CA LEU A 10 -34.51 26.01 -7.57
C LEU A 10 -34.09 24.82 -6.69
N CYS A 11 -34.83 23.70 -6.73
CA CYS A 11 -34.45 22.46 -6.03
C CYS A 11 -33.22 21.79 -6.65
N PHE A 12 -33.09 21.80 -7.99
CA PHE A 12 -31.90 21.25 -8.66
C PHE A 12 -30.64 22.07 -8.40
N ALA A 13 -30.76 23.41 -8.37
CA ALA A 13 -29.67 24.31 -8.03
C ALA A 13 -29.20 24.19 -6.57
N SER A 14 -30.11 23.88 -5.64
CA SER A 14 -29.78 23.67 -4.23
C SER A 14 -29.14 22.30 -3.96
N LEU A 15 -29.51 21.25 -4.71
CA LEU A 15 -28.89 19.93 -4.60
C LEU A 15 -27.45 19.91 -5.16
N ALA A 16 -27.18 20.69 -6.22
CA ALA A 16 -25.84 20.82 -6.79
C ALA A 16 -24.86 21.60 -5.89
N LEU A 17 -25.36 22.51 -5.04
CA LEU A 17 -24.52 23.33 -4.17
C LEU A 17 -24.08 22.60 -2.88
N PHE A 18 -24.82 21.57 -2.44
CA PHE A 18 -24.52 20.81 -1.22
C PHE A 18 -23.63 19.58 -1.45
N ALA A 19 -23.34 19.22 -2.70
CA ALA A 19 -22.62 17.98 -3.03
C ALA A 19 -21.09 17.97 -2.80
N PRO A 20 -20.31 19.07 -2.80
CA PRO A 20 -18.85 18.91 -2.86
C PRO A 20 -18.19 18.70 -1.48
N LEU A 21 -18.88 18.89 -0.36
CA LEU A 21 -18.24 18.86 0.96
C LEU A 21 -18.12 17.47 1.61
N ALA A 22 -18.81 16.45 1.08
CA ALA A 22 -18.84 15.13 1.71
C ALA A 22 -17.64 14.23 1.35
N LEU A 23 -16.78 14.61 0.40
CA LEU A 23 -15.75 13.73 -0.15
C LEU A 23 -14.33 13.93 0.41
N ALA A 24 -14.11 14.90 1.31
CA ALA A 24 -12.76 15.33 1.68
C ALA A 24 -12.21 14.81 3.03
N ALA A 25 -13.00 14.05 3.81
CA ALA A 25 -12.57 13.58 5.12
C ALA A 25 -12.27 12.08 5.11
N SER A 26 -11.18 11.67 4.44
CA SER A 26 -10.58 10.37 4.74
C SER A 26 -10.08 10.42 6.19
N PRO A 27 -10.54 9.52 7.08
CA PRO A 27 -10.04 9.48 8.45
C PRO A 27 -8.53 9.25 8.39
N ALA A 28 -7.76 10.13 9.03
CA ALA A 28 -6.34 9.91 9.21
C ALA A 28 -6.16 8.55 9.92
N ALA A 29 -5.35 7.67 9.33
CA ALA A 29 -5.08 6.37 9.91
C ALA A 29 -4.57 6.57 11.34
N ALA A 30 -5.16 5.84 12.30
CA ALA A 30 -4.69 5.87 13.68
C ALA A 30 -3.20 5.50 13.71
N PRO A 31 -2.39 6.17 14.56
CA PRO A 31 -0.97 5.86 14.66
C PRO A 31 -0.82 4.38 15.03
N LEU A 32 0.14 3.70 14.41
CA LEU A 32 0.45 2.30 14.72
C LEU A 32 0.82 2.16 16.20
N PRO A 33 0.50 1.05 16.88
CA PRO A 33 0.98 0.79 18.23
C PRO A 33 2.51 0.85 18.36
N ASP A 34 3.00 1.16 19.56
CA ASP A 34 4.44 1.31 19.81
C ASP A 34 5.27 0.06 19.56
N ASN A 35 4.66 -1.09 19.79
CA ASN A 35 5.24 -2.41 19.61
C ASN A 35 4.86 -3.07 18.27
N SER A 36 4.34 -2.30 17.31
CA SER A 36 3.99 -2.84 16.00
C SER A 36 5.24 -3.20 15.20
N VAL A 37 5.29 -4.43 14.67
CA VAL A 37 6.33 -4.87 13.71
C VAL A 37 6.33 -4.01 12.44
N TYR A 38 5.19 -3.38 12.10
CA TYR A 38 5.07 -2.49 10.95
C TYR A 38 5.61 -1.07 11.19
N ARG A 39 6.04 -0.75 12.41
CA ARG A 39 6.71 0.51 12.72
C ARG A 39 8.18 0.44 12.32
N VAL A 40 8.42 0.30 11.01
CA VAL A 40 9.77 0.38 10.47
C VAL A 40 10.20 1.85 10.51
N PRO A 41 11.35 2.18 11.13
CA PRO A 41 11.86 3.55 11.15
C PRO A 41 12.17 4.03 9.72
N ALA A 42 12.44 5.32 9.56
CA ALA A 42 12.94 5.85 8.30
C ALA A 42 14.24 5.11 7.93
N LEU A 43 14.16 4.26 6.92
CA LEU A 43 15.22 3.34 6.51
C LEU A 43 15.53 3.56 5.04
N THR A 44 16.76 3.98 4.75
CA THR A 44 17.30 4.09 3.40
C THR A 44 18.14 2.86 3.10
N LEU A 45 17.85 2.19 1.99
CA LEU A 45 18.50 0.97 1.54
C LEU A 45 19.20 1.22 0.20
N ARG A 46 20.17 0.35 -0.09
CA ARG A 46 20.80 0.25 -1.40
C ARG A 46 20.64 -1.17 -1.90
N ASP A 47 20.20 -1.31 -3.15
CA ASP A 47 20.06 -2.63 -3.77
C ASP A 47 21.38 -3.13 -4.38
N GLN A 48 21.31 -4.27 -5.06
CA GLN A 48 22.43 -4.94 -5.70
C GLN A 48 22.92 -4.25 -6.99
N GLN A 49 22.11 -3.37 -7.59
CA GLN A 49 22.50 -2.53 -8.73
C GLN A 49 23.17 -1.23 -8.27
N GLY A 50 23.04 -0.91 -6.98
CA GLY A 50 23.58 0.30 -6.37
C GLY A 50 22.55 1.42 -6.27
N ASP A 51 21.28 1.18 -6.61
CA ASP A 51 20.22 2.16 -6.50
C ASP A 51 19.82 2.38 -5.05
N VAL A 52 19.62 3.64 -4.68
CA VAL A 52 19.24 4.05 -3.32
C VAL A 52 17.76 4.30 -3.27
N PHE A 53 17.07 3.68 -2.30
CA PHE A 53 15.65 3.87 -2.11
C PHE A 53 15.27 3.93 -0.63
N SER A 54 14.13 4.54 -0.34
CA SER A 54 13.53 4.51 1.01
C SER A 54 12.68 3.25 1.15
N PHE A 55 12.81 2.50 2.24
CA PHE A 55 11.93 1.36 2.49
C PHE A 55 10.44 1.76 2.47
N ALA A 56 10.13 3.00 2.84
CA ALA A 56 8.79 3.56 2.77
C ALA A 56 8.23 3.72 1.35
N SER A 57 9.09 3.75 0.30
CA SER A 57 8.64 3.83 -1.09
C SER A 57 8.03 2.51 -1.59
N LEU A 58 8.23 1.40 -0.86
CA LEU A 58 7.66 0.09 -1.22
C LEU A 58 6.22 -0.11 -0.72
N ARG A 59 5.60 0.89 -0.09
CA ARG A 59 4.21 0.82 0.43
C ARG A 59 3.19 0.66 -0.70
N GLY A 60 2.03 0.10 -0.36
CA GLY A 60 0.88 -0.06 -1.27
C GLY A 60 0.57 -1.51 -1.62
N GLU A 61 1.53 -2.41 -1.44
CA GLU A 61 1.40 -3.83 -1.76
C GLU A 61 2.08 -4.70 -0.68
N PRO A 62 1.65 -5.95 -0.48
CA PRO A 62 2.35 -6.89 0.39
C PRO A 62 3.81 -7.11 -0.06
N ARG A 63 4.73 -7.16 0.91
CA ARG A 63 6.17 -7.38 0.68
C ARG A 63 6.67 -8.57 1.49
N LEU A 64 7.49 -9.42 0.89
CA LEU A 64 8.23 -10.48 1.58
C LEU A 64 9.63 -9.97 1.86
N VAL A 65 10.02 -9.92 3.14
CA VAL A 65 11.33 -9.41 3.56
C VAL A 65 12.02 -10.47 4.42
N SER A 66 13.27 -10.78 4.11
CA SER A 66 14.12 -11.64 4.92
C SER A 66 15.53 -11.10 4.97
N MET A 67 16.20 -11.35 6.09
CA MET A 67 17.60 -11.01 6.27
C MET A 67 18.46 -12.25 6.01
N PHE A 68 19.53 -12.10 5.25
CA PHE A 68 20.51 -13.15 5.02
C PHE A 68 21.91 -12.56 4.85
N TYR A 69 22.93 -13.40 5.02
CA TYR A 69 24.32 -13.03 4.77
C TYR A 69 24.88 -13.85 3.62
N GLY A 70 25.38 -13.18 2.58
CA GLY A 70 25.98 -13.85 1.41
C GLY A 70 27.22 -14.70 1.72
N SER A 71 27.83 -14.52 2.90
CA SER A 71 28.97 -15.30 3.38
C SER A 71 28.58 -16.62 4.06
N CYS A 72 27.32 -16.82 4.43
CA CYS A 72 26.87 -18.02 5.14
C CYS A 72 26.70 -19.20 4.17
N LYS A 73 27.47 -20.27 4.39
CA LYS A 73 27.55 -21.41 3.45
C LYS A 73 26.51 -22.51 3.65
N MET A 74 25.78 -22.53 4.76
CA MET A 74 24.83 -23.61 5.06
C MET A 74 23.37 -23.15 5.12
N VAL A 75 23.04 -22.23 6.02
CA VAL A 75 21.64 -21.88 6.31
C VAL A 75 21.05 -20.93 5.27
N CYS A 76 21.84 -19.95 4.80
CA CYS A 76 21.34 -18.96 3.85
C CYS A 76 20.86 -19.55 2.52
N PRO A 77 21.53 -20.55 1.91
CA PRO A 77 21.00 -21.23 0.72
C PRO A 77 19.58 -21.79 0.93
N LEU A 78 19.33 -22.48 2.05
CA LEU A 78 18.01 -23.03 2.36
C LEU A 78 16.95 -21.94 2.54
N LEU A 79 17.32 -20.81 3.16
CA LEU A 79 16.43 -19.67 3.31
C LEU A 79 16.02 -19.10 1.94
N ILE A 80 16.97 -18.92 1.02
CA ILE A 80 16.69 -18.41 -0.32
C ILE A 80 15.81 -19.39 -1.12
N GLU A 81 16.04 -20.70 -0.98
CA GLU A 81 15.17 -21.73 -1.59
C GLU A 81 13.73 -21.64 -1.08
N ASN A 82 13.55 -21.43 0.22
CA ASN A 82 12.22 -21.27 0.80
C ASN A 82 11.50 -20.02 0.28
N ILE A 83 12.21 -18.90 0.12
CA ILE A 83 11.66 -17.68 -0.48
C ILE A 83 11.17 -17.94 -1.91
N ARG A 84 11.98 -18.59 -2.74
CA ARG A 84 11.59 -18.96 -4.12
C ARG A 84 10.34 -19.85 -4.15
N ARG A 85 10.19 -20.78 -3.21
CA ARG A 85 8.98 -21.62 -3.09
C ARG A 85 7.75 -20.78 -2.75
N ILE A 86 7.89 -19.77 -1.89
CA ILE A 86 6.81 -18.84 -1.56
C ILE A 86 6.41 -18.02 -2.80
N GLU A 87 7.37 -17.47 -3.54
CA GLU A 87 7.11 -16.72 -4.78
C GLU A 87 6.31 -17.55 -5.79
N GLN A 88 6.73 -18.80 -6.02
CA GLN A 88 6.04 -19.75 -6.89
C GLN A 88 4.62 -20.05 -6.41
N ALA A 89 4.43 -20.27 -5.11
CA ALA A 89 3.12 -20.57 -4.53
C ALA A 89 2.16 -19.38 -4.60
N VAL A 90 2.66 -18.15 -4.47
CA VAL A 90 1.89 -16.91 -4.62
C VAL A 90 1.48 -16.71 -6.08
N ALA A 91 2.40 -16.91 -7.02
CA ALA A 91 2.11 -16.83 -8.45
C ALA A 91 1.06 -17.87 -8.89
N ALA A 92 1.16 -19.12 -8.39
CA ALA A 92 0.19 -20.17 -8.69
C ALA A 92 -1.25 -19.85 -8.21
N ARG A 93 -1.39 -18.94 -7.25
CA ARG A 93 -2.69 -18.46 -6.73
C ARG A 93 -3.24 -17.26 -7.50
N GLY A 94 -2.58 -16.84 -8.59
CA GLY A 94 -2.99 -15.71 -9.41
C GLY A 94 -2.71 -14.34 -8.79
N ALA A 95 -1.92 -14.29 -7.71
CA ALA A 95 -1.43 -13.03 -7.17
C ALA A 95 -0.30 -12.48 -8.06
N ALA A 96 -0.15 -11.15 -8.07
CA ALA A 96 0.98 -10.52 -8.73
C ALA A 96 2.31 -11.05 -8.16
N PRO A 97 3.38 -11.14 -9.00
CA PRO A 97 4.71 -11.48 -8.51
C PRO A 97 5.10 -10.57 -7.33
N LEU A 98 5.66 -11.17 -6.27
CA LEU A 98 6.27 -10.40 -5.20
C LEU A 98 7.48 -9.65 -5.80
N PRO A 99 7.65 -8.35 -5.54
CA PRO A 99 8.84 -7.63 -6.00
C PRO A 99 10.12 -8.08 -5.29
#